data_AF-A0A7T8K1N3-F1
#
_entry.id   AF-A0A7T8K1N3-F1
#
_cell.length_a   1.000
_cell.length_b   1.000
_cell.length_c   1.000
_cell.angle_alpha   90.00
_cell.angle_beta   90.00
_cell.angle_gamma   90.00
#
_symmetry.space_group_name_H-M   'P 1'
#
loop_
_entity.id
_entity.type
_entity.pdbx_description
1 polymer ?
#
loop_
_entity_poly.entity_id
_entity_poly.type
_entity_poly.pdbx_seq_one_letter_code
_entity_poly.pdbx_strand_id
1 'polypeptide(L)' 'MQEPHTYRGKVVGLAGHQVLHGGSSPRASIVASKNLNLWFMNDFSCRDVASAIMTNGDSKTIICSVYLDINNDLPSSL' A
#
# COMPACT_ATOMS: atom_id res chain seq x y z
N MET A 1 8.69 -7.50 11.72
CA MET A 1 7.66 -6.44 11.75
C MET A 1 6.49 -6.98 10.96
N GLN A 2 5.35 -7.26 11.60
CA GLN A 2 4.20 -7.89 10.94
C GLN A 2 3.24 -6.78 10.51
N GLU A 3 2.88 -6.73 9.23
CA GLU A 3 1.90 -5.75 8.76
C GLU A 3 0.55 -5.97 9.44
N PRO A 4 -0.20 -4.89 9.76
CA PRO A 4 -1.49 -5.00 10.40
C PRO A 4 -2.48 -5.80 9.53
N HIS A 5 -3.11 -6.81 10.13
CA HIS A 5 -4.05 -7.68 9.43
C HIS A 5 -5.24 -6.88 8.89
N THR A 6 -5.44 -6.97 7.58
CA THR A 6 -6.61 -6.38 6.92
C THR A 6 -7.69 -7.44 6.75
N TYR A 7 -8.92 -7.11 7.16
CA TYR A 7 -10.11 -7.94 6.94
C TYR A 7 -11.14 -7.14 6.15
N ARG A 8 -11.52 -7.65 4.96
CA ARG A 8 -12.49 -7.00 4.06
C ARG A 8 -12.16 -5.52 3.76
N GLY A 9 -10.91 -5.22 3.44
CA GLY A 9 -10.45 -3.86 3.11
C GLY A 9 -10.40 -2.89 4.30
N LYS A 10 -10.48 -3.40 5.54
CA LYS A 10 -10.32 -2.60 6.76
C LYS A 10 -9.19 -3.18 7.59
N VAL A 11 -8.42 -2.32 8.25
CA VAL A 11 -7.48 -2.77 9.28
C VAL A 11 -8.28 -3.07 10.54
N VAL A 12 -8.13 -4.28 11.08
CA VAL A 12 -8.80 -4.67 12.32
C VAL A 12 -8.24 -3.82 13.47
N GLY A 13 -9.12 -3.14 14.22
CA GLY A 13 -8.73 -2.31 15.36
C GLY A 13 -8.39 -0.84 15.04
N LEU A 14 -8.37 -0.43 13.77
CA LEU A 14 -8.16 0.98 13.39
C LEU A 14 -9.40 1.55 12.70
N ALA A 15 -10.16 2.36 13.43
CA ALA A 15 -11.32 3.06 12.88
C ALA A 15 -10.89 4.30 12.09
N GLY A 16 -11.59 4.59 11.00
CA GLY A 16 -11.42 5.85 10.27
C GLY A 16 -10.10 6.00 9.52
N HIS A 17 -9.43 4.93 9.13
CA HIS A 17 -8.27 5.04 8.25
C HIS A 17 -8.69 4.76 6.80
N GLN A 18 -8.04 5.43 5.85
CA GLN A 18 -8.09 5.08 4.44
C GLN A 18 -7.20 3.87 4.22
N VAL A 19 -7.71 2.86 3.51
CA VAL A 19 -6.94 1.68 3.11
C VAL A 19 -6.94 1.63 1.58
N LEU A 20 -5.75 1.60 0.98
CA LEU A 20 -5.55 1.54 -0.46
C LEU A 20 -4.82 0.25 -0.82
N HIS A 21 -5.34 -0.49 -1.79
CA HIS A 21 -4.75 -1.76 -2.22
C HIS A 21 -5.13 -2.08 -3.68
N GLY A 22 -4.22 -2.77 -4.38
CA GLY A 22 -4.44 -3.21 -5.76
C GLY A 22 -4.97 -4.64 -5.84
N GLY A 23 -5.94 -4.87 -6.72
CA GLY A 23 -6.48 -6.20 -7.01
C GLY A 23 -7.44 -6.77 -5.94
N SER A 24 -7.94 -7.98 -6.22
CA SER A 24 -8.96 -8.67 -5.41
C SER A 24 -8.40 -9.43 -4.20
N SER A 25 -7.10 -9.71 -4.19
CA SER A 25 -6.42 -10.47 -3.12
C SER A 25 -5.05 -9.84 -2.79
N PRO A 26 -5.03 -8.61 -2.26
CA PRO A 26 -3.81 -7.83 -2.09
C PRO A 26 -2.83 -8.47 -1.09
N ARG A 27 -1.53 -8.34 -1.38
CA ARG A 27 -0.40 -8.65 -0.49
C ARG A 27 0.32 -7.41 0.01
N ALA A 28 0.10 -6.26 -0.63
CA ALA A 28 0.58 -4.96 -0.18
C ALA A 28 -0.61 -4.00 -0.03
N SER A 29 -0.52 -3.11 0.97
CA SER A 29 -1.53 -2.07 1.18
C SER A 29 -0.92 -0.81 1.80
N ILE A 30 -1.57 0.33 1.58
CA ILE A 30 -1.28 1.59 2.26
C ILE A 30 -2.42 1.87 3.23
N VAL A 31 -2.07 2.12 4.49
CA VAL A 31 -3.02 2.54 5.54
C VAL A 31 -2.67 3.97 5.94
N ALA A 32 -3.64 4.88 5.87
CA ALA A 32 -3.42 6.30 6.15
C ALA A 32 -4.55 6.89 6.99
N SER A 33 -4.23 7.89 7.81
CA SER A 33 -5.22 8.69 8.55
C SER A 33 -6.10 9.51 7.61
N LYS A 34 -7.36 9.81 7.98
CA LYS A 34 -8.31 10.57 7.11
C LYS A 34 -7.84 11.95 6.67
N ASN A 35 -6.92 12.56 7.42
CA ASN A 35 -6.41 13.90 7.12
C ASN A 35 -5.33 13.89 6.03
N LEU A 36 -4.91 12.71 5.54
CA LEU A 36 -4.03 12.57 4.40
C LEU A 36 -4.87 12.35 3.14
N ASN A 37 -4.83 13.30 2.21
CA ASN A 37 -5.48 13.15 0.91
C ASN A 37 -4.59 12.32 -0.02
N LEU A 38 -4.77 11.00 0.02
CA LEU A 38 -4.08 10.05 -0.85
C LEU A 38 -4.97 9.62 -2.01
N TRP A 39 -4.46 9.77 -3.22
CA TRP A 39 -5.11 9.31 -4.44
C TRP A 39 -4.47 8.01 -4.92
N PHE A 40 -5.28 6.97 -5.03
CA PHE A 40 -4.81 5.66 -5.45
C PHE A 40 -4.42 5.67 -6.93
N MET A 41 -3.26 5.08 -7.24
CA MET A 41 -2.72 5.00 -8.59
C MET A 41 -2.97 3.60 -9.15
N ASN A 42 -4.17 3.37 -9.70
CA ASN A 42 -4.61 2.05 -10.14
C ASN A 42 -3.68 1.43 -11.20
N ASP A 43 -3.18 2.23 -12.15
CA ASP A 43 -2.31 1.75 -13.23
C ASP A 43 -0.91 1.31 -12.74
N PHE A 44 -0.55 1.71 -11.53
CA PHE A 44 0.73 1.39 -10.90
C PHE A 44 0.57 0.48 -9.68
N SER A 45 -0.64 -0.04 -9.47
CA SER A 45 -0.96 -0.88 -8.33
C SER A 45 -1.44 -2.24 -8.81
N CYS A 46 -1.00 -3.28 -8.13
CA CYS A 46 -1.38 -4.65 -8.41
C CYS A 46 -1.51 -5.42 -7.09
N ARG A 47 -1.56 -6.75 -7.18
CA ARG A 47 -1.60 -7.61 -6.00
C ARG A 47 -0.46 -7.31 -5.02
N ASP A 48 0.73 -7.03 -5.53
CA ASP A 48 1.98 -6.98 -4.75
C ASP A 48 2.49 -5.57 -4.51
N VAL A 49 1.84 -4.58 -5.12
CA VAL A 49 2.22 -3.17 -5.04
C VAL A 49 0.97 -2.34 -4.84
N ALA A 50 0.98 -1.50 -3.81
CA ALA A 50 -0.01 -0.45 -3.64
C ALA A 50 0.70 0.91 -3.78
N SER A 51 0.25 1.72 -4.74
CA SER A 51 0.81 3.04 -4.98
C SER A 51 -0.25 4.12 -4.84
N ALA A 52 0.13 5.22 -4.20
CA ALA A 52 -0.72 6.39 -4.05
C ALA A 52 0.09 7.68 -4.23
N ILE A 53 -0.58 8.73 -4.67
CA ILE A 53 0.00 10.06 -4.76
C ILE A 53 -0.65 10.98 -3.72
N MET A 54 0.20 11.70 -3.00
CA MET A 54 -0.17 12.81 -2.15
C MET A 54 0.28 14.10 -2.83
N THR A 55 -0.61 15.09 -2.89
CA THR A 55 -0.26 16.44 -3.35
C THR A 55 -0.32 17.39 -2.16
N ASN A 56 0.75 18.14 -1.93
CA ASN A 56 0.83 19.15 -0.88
C ASN A 56 1.34 20.45 -1.50
N GLY A 57 0.41 21.35 -1.86
CA GLY A 57 0.72 22.51 -2.69
C GLY A 57 1.30 22.08 -4.04
N ASP A 58 2.48 22.58 -4.37
CA ASP A 58 3.20 22.25 -5.62
C ASP A 58 4.00 20.95 -5.54
N SER A 59 4.10 20.35 -4.34
CA SER A 59 4.87 19.12 -4.13
C SER A 59 3.99 17.89 -4.34
N LYS A 60 4.56 16.90 -5.05
CA LYS A 60 3.96 15.59 -5.26
C LYS A 60 4.82 14.53 -4.59
N THR A 61 4.23 13.75 -3.70
CA THR A 61 4.88 12.61 -3.05
C THR A 61 4.19 11.34 -3.50
N ILE A 62 4.97 10.39 -4.01
CA ILE A 62 4.49 9.06 -4.34
C ILE A 62 4.81 8.15 -3.16
N ILE A 63 3.81 7.42 -2.69
CA ILE A 63 3.92 6.45 -1.62
C ILE A 63 3.70 5.08 -2.25
N CYS A 64 4.65 4.17 -2.04
CA CYS A 64 4.57 2.80 -2.51
C CYS A 64 4.73 1.84 -1.33
N SER A 65 3.79 0.90 -1.22
CA SER A 65 3.91 -0.29 -0.38
C SER A 65 4.16 -1.47 -1.32
N VAL A 66 5.23 -2.22 -1.08
CA VAL A 66 5.68 -3.30 -1.95
C VAL A 66 5.86 -4.56 -1.12
N TYR A 67 5.17 -5.62 -1.51
CA TYR A 67 5.35 -6.93 -0.91
C TYR A 67 6.64 -7.56 -1.44
N LEU A 68 7.59 -7.83 -0.54
CA LEU A 68 8.81 -8.56 -0.81
C LEU A 68 8.66 -9.98 -0.27
N ASP A 69 8.66 -10.96 -1.16
CA ASP A 69 8.59 -12.37 -0.77
C ASP A 69 9.96 -12.83 -0.28
N ILE A 70 10.04 -13.19 1.00
CA ILE A 70 11.27 -13.69 1.62
C ILE A 70 11.74 -15.02 1.02
N ASN A 71 10.87 -15.74 0.30
CA ASN A 71 11.18 -17.04 -0.29
C ASN A 71 11.53 -16.95 -1.79
N ASN A 72 11.38 -15.77 -2.41
CA ASN A 72 11.99 -15.51 -3.72
C ASN A 72 13.38 -14.96 -3.45
N ASP A 73 14.35 -15.86 -3.35
CA ASP A 73 15.76 -15.51 -3.24
C ASP A 73 16.10 -14.44 -4.27
N LEU A 74 16.75 -13.36 -3.81
CA LEU A 74 17.46 -12.44 -4.69
C LEU A 74 18.31 -13.30 -5.64
N PRO A 75 18.36 -13.00 -6.95
CA PRO A 75 19.19 -13.76 -7.87
C PRO A 75 20.57 -13.90 -7.26
N SER A 76 21.05 -15.12 -7.13
CA SER A 76 22.32 -15.49 -6.46
C SER A 76 23.57 -14.96 -7.16
N SER A 77 23.42 -13.97 -8.04
CA SER A 77 24.44 -13.29 -8.81
C SER A 77 24.33 -11.78 -8.58
N LEU A 78 24.98 -11.30 -7.53
CA LEU A 78 25.52 -9.96 -7.39
C LEU A 78 26.99 -10.07 -7.02
#